data_AF-A0A0K0EUZ5-F1
#
_entry.id   AF-A0A0K0EUZ5-F1
#
_cell.length_a   1.000
_cell.length_b   1.000
_cell.length_c   1.000
_cell.angle_alpha   90.00
_cell.angle_beta   90.00
_cell.angle_gamma   90.00
#
_symmetry.space_group_name_H-M   'P 1'
#
loop_
_entity.id
_entity.type
_entity.pdbx_description
1 polymer ?
#
loop_
_entity_poly.entity_id
_entity_poly.type
_entity_poly.pdbx_seq_one_letter_code
_entity_poly.pdbx_strand_id
1 'polypeptide(L)'
;MGEELVTPWGHVEDLLGILQPGDNLECKVGYGSGNGFFQHWGTYIGTKNNIHEVVHYSKGEIDIEDEKSHATSFSSCFKINGKEGSIQIDNLYDFSGKCLVRINNSMDKNHKPFPKVVIIERAKRRVGETEYDILTNNCEHFAKWARYGLSISKQAIFAETMMIFFVVGTFTKIMIMIVFIHIPVALAITITLSICITCCIGGYVLSLFVPFV
;
A
#
# COMPACT_ATOMS: atom_id res chain seq x y z
N MET A 1 3.07 -5.22 18.94
CA MET A 1 4.00 -5.57 17.84
C MET A 1 4.16 -7.08 17.86
N GLY A 2 4.15 -7.73 16.70
CA GLY A 2 4.41 -9.17 16.61
C GLY A 2 5.93 -9.41 16.62
N GLU A 3 6.35 -10.62 16.97
CA GLU A 3 7.75 -11.03 16.79
C GLU A 3 8.04 -11.21 15.29
N GLU A 4 9.19 -10.73 14.83
CA GLU A 4 9.66 -10.96 13.46
C GLU A 4 9.91 -12.46 13.26
N LEU A 5 9.24 -13.06 12.27
CA LEU A 5 9.45 -14.45 11.87
C LEU A 5 10.11 -14.50 10.50
N VAL A 6 11.39 -14.84 10.48
CA VAL A 6 12.14 -15.15 9.25
C VAL A 6 12.87 -16.46 9.47
N THR A 7 12.52 -17.49 8.71
CA THR A 7 13.18 -18.80 8.82
C THR A 7 14.46 -18.83 7.98
N PRO A 8 15.40 -19.74 8.28
CA PRO A 8 16.47 -20.09 7.35
C PRO A 8 15.89 -20.55 6.00
N TRP A 9 16.70 -20.44 4.96
CA TRP A 9 16.38 -21.05 3.67
C TRP A 9 16.42 -22.58 3.82
N GLY A 10 15.36 -23.25 3.36
CA GLY A 10 15.23 -24.71 3.42
C GLY A 10 14.32 -25.24 2.32
N HIS A 11 13.91 -26.50 2.47
CA HIS A 11 12.92 -27.11 1.59
C HIS A 11 11.50 -26.95 2.18
N VAL A 12 10.48 -27.28 1.38
CA VAL A 12 9.07 -27.14 1.80
C VAL A 12 8.79 -27.94 3.07
N GLU A 13 9.39 -29.12 3.19
CA GLU A 13 9.24 -30.04 4.31
C GLU A 13 9.62 -29.40 5.65
N ASP A 14 10.64 -28.54 5.65
CA ASP A 14 11.12 -27.83 6.84
C ASP A 14 10.08 -26.83 7.36
N LEU A 15 9.16 -26.39 6.50
CA LEU A 15 8.15 -25.39 6.82
C LEU A 15 6.80 -26.00 7.23
N LEU A 16 6.49 -27.24 6.87
CA LEU A 16 5.17 -27.85 7.07
C LEU A 16 4.72 -27.86 8.55
N GLY A 17 5.67 -28.00 9.48
CA GLY A 17 5.39 -28.02 10.92
C GLY A 17 5.19 -26.65 11.55
N ILE A 18 5.56 -25.57 10.86
CA ILE A 18 5.60 -24.20 11.41
C ILE A 18 4.74 -23.19 10.62
N LEU A 19 4.32 -23.54 9.40
CA LEU A 19 3.51 -22.70 8.53
C LEU A 19 2.16 -22.34 9.14
N GLN A 20 1.82 -21.05 9.12
CA GLN A 20 0.53 -20.54 9.55
C GLN A 20 -0.16 -19.77 8.43
N PRO A 21 -1.49 -19.94 8.24
CA PRO A 21 -2.22 -19.15 7.25
C PRO A 21 -2.00 -17.65 7.44
N GLY A 22 -1.65 -16.97 6.35
CA GLY A 22 -1.26 -15.56 6.31
C GLY A 22 0.26 -15.32 6.29
N ASP A 23 1.09 -16.36 6.44
CA ASP A 23 2.54 -16.25 6.31
C ASP A 23 2.96 -15.91 4.88
N ASN A 24 3.92 -15.00 4.76
CA ASN A 24 4.56 -14.71 3.49
C ASN A 24 5.71 -15.68 3.26
N LEU A 25 5.75 -16.25 2.07
CA LEU A 25 6.78 -17.16 1.62
C LEU A 25 7.66 -16.48 0.59
N GLU A 26 8.95 -16.74 0.69
CA GLU A 26 9.97 -16.25 -0.21
C GLU A 26 10.76 -17.45 -0.76
N CYS A 27 10.87 -17.56 -2.08
CA CYS A 27 11.65 -18.58 -2.77
C CYS A 27 12.88 -17.95 -3.44
N LYS A 28 14.02 -18.64 -3.34
CA LYS A 28 15.28 -18.24 -3.98
C LYS A 28 15.46 -18.96 -5.30
N VAL A 29 15.37 -18.23 -6.40
CA VAL A 29 15.55 -18.74 -7.77
C VAL A 29 16.99 -18.48 -8.21
N GLY A 30 17.77 -19.53 -8.50
CA GLY A 30 19.16 -19.41 -8.97
C GLY A 30 19.28 -19.58 -10.49
N TYR A 31 20.12 -18.77 -11.14
CA TYR A 31 20.59 -19.05 -12.50
C TYR A 31 21.71 -20.09 -12.48
N GLY A 32 21.67 -21.03 -13.42
CA GLY A 32 22.90 -21.64 -13.92
C GLY A 32 23.80 -20.56 -14.53
N SER A 33 24.99 -20.36 -13.95
CA SER A 33 26.12 -19.61 -14.53
C SER A 33 26.08 -18.08 -14.62
N GLY A 34 25.30 -17.36 -13.80
CA GLY A 34 25.37 -15.90 -13.68
C GLY A 34 24.90 -15.38 -12.31
N ASN A 35 25.56 -14.35 -11.78
CA ASN A 35 25.40 -13.82 -10.41
C ASN A 35 24.05 -13.11 -10.10
N GLY A 36 22.93 -13.59 -10.63
CA GLY A 36 21.60 -13.07 -10.31
C GLY A 36 20.79 -14.08 -9.49
N PHE A 37 20.26 -13.68 -8.33
CA PHE A 37 19.21 -14.43 -7.66
C PHE A 37 17.90 -13.68 -7.84
N PHE A 38 16.87 -14.34 -8.39
CA PHE A 38 15.52 -13.81 -8.39
C PHE A 38 14.77 -14.30 -7.15
N GLN A 39 13.99 -13.41 -6.54
CA GLN A 39 13.14 -13.72 -5.39
C GLN A 39 11.69 -13.82 -5.86
N HIS A 40 11.02 -14.89 -5.46
CA HIS A 40 9.60 -15.09 -5.71
C HIS A 40 8.85 -15.06 -4.39
N TRP A 41 7.68 -14.44 -4.38
CA TRP A 41 6.89 -14.25 -3.17
C TRP A 41 5.47 -14.78 -3.34
N GLY A 42 4.96 -15.36 -2.26
CA GLY A 42 3.59 -15.82 -2.15
C GLY A 42 3.06 -15.67 -0.74
N THR A 43 1.74 -15.77 -0.58
CA THR A 43 1.08 -15.77 0.73
C THR A 43 0.42 -17.12 0.94
N TYR A 44 0.81 -17.84 1.99
CA TYR A 44 0.22 -19.11 2.36
C TYR A 44 -1.19 -18.91 2.89
N ILE A 45 -2.18 -19.61 2.33
CA ILE A 45 -3.60 -19.44 2.68
C ILE A 45 -4.19 -20.59 3.48
N GLY A 46 -3.36 -21.58 3.83
CA GLY A 46 -3.76 -22.74 4.61
C GLY A 46 -3.85 -24.02 3.78
N THR A 47 -4.52 -25.02 4.34
CA THR A 47 -4.67 -26.34 3.74
C THR A 47 -6.11 -26.55 3.30
N LYS A 48 -6.30 -27.02 2.07
CA LYS A 48 -7.60 -27.44 1.53
C LYS A 48 -7.48 -28.86 1.02
N ASN A 49 -8.33 -29.77 1.50
CA ASN A 49 -8.27 -31.21 1.14
C ASN A 49 -6.86 -31.83 1.32
N ASN A 50 -6.18 -31.51 2.42
CA ASN A 50 -4.78 -31.90 2.70
C ASN A 50 -3.72 -31.34 1.74
N ILE A 51 -4.08 -30.37 0.90
CA ILE A 51 -3.15 -29.67 0.01
C ILE A 51 -2.85 -28.30 0.59
N HIS A 52 -1.58 -28.00 0.82
CA HIS A 52 -1.12 -26.67 1.24
C HIS A 52 -1.21 -25.71 0.06
N GLU A 53 -1.96 -24.62 0.19
CA GLU A 53 -2.23 -23.67 -0.89
C GLU A 53 -1.51 -22.33 -0.65
N VAL A 54 -0.96 -21.77 -1.72
CA VAL A 54 -0.27 -20.47 -1.74
C VAL A 54 -0.87 -19.62 -2.84
N VAL A 55 -1.17 -18.36 -2.53
CA VAL A 55 -1.52 -17.36 -3.54
C VAL A 55 -0.25 -16.65 -3.97
N HIS A 56 0.05 -16.64 -5.26
CA HIS A 56 1.21 -15.94 -5.81
C HIS A 56 0.97 -15.51 -7.25
N TYR A 57 1.87 -14.68 -7.77
CA TYR A 57 1.88 -14.36 -9.18
C TYR A 57 2.63 -15.43 -9.99
N SER A 58 2.11 -15.82 -11.16
CA SER A 58 2.72 -16.80 -12.07
C SER A 58 2.78 -16.26 -13.51
N LYS A 59 3.82 -16.57 -14.30
CA LYS A 59 3.89 -16.20 -15.75
C LYS A 59 3.44 -17.36 -16.61
N GLY A 60 2.82 -17.04 -17.74
CA GLY A 60 2.74 -17.97 -18.86
C GLY A 60 3.97 -18.00 -19.78
N GLU A 61 3.99 -19.06 -20.60
CA GLU A 61 5.04 -19.52 -21.50
C GLU A 61 5.38 -18.50 -22.60
N ILE A 62 6.67 -18.46 -22.95
CA ILE A 62 7.14 -17.93 -24.23
C ILE A 62 7.61 -19.17 -24.98
N ASP A 63 6.90 -19.57 -26.02
CA ASP A 63 7.34 -20.61 -26.96
C ASP A 63 8.60 -20.11 -27.66
N ILE A 64 9.76 -20.45 -27.14
CA ILE A 64 11.01 -20.40 -27.90
C ILE A 64 11.21 -21.82 -28.42
N GLU A 65 10.70 -22.07 -29.63
CA GLU A 65 11.13 -23.18 -30.48
C GLU A 65 12.62 -23.01 -30.80
N ASP A 66 13.50 -23.33 -29.85
CA ASP A 66 14.91 -23.48 -30.18
C ASP A 66 15.53 -24.59 -29.33
N GLU A 67 15.75 -25.72 -30.01
CA GLU A 67 16.32 -26.99 -29.54
C GLU A 67 17.77 -26.89 -29.00
N LYS A 68 18.27 -25.68 -28.72
CA LYS A 68 19.66 -25.43 -28.29
C LYS A 68 19.85 -24.41 -27.18
N SER A 69 18.81 -24.09 -26.42
CA SER A 69 19.00 -23.37 -25.15
C SER A 69 18.98 -24.35 -23.99
N HIS A 70 20.11 -24.44 -23.28
CA HIS A 70 20.22 -25.07 -21.96
C HIS A 70 18.95 -24.79 -21.17
N ALA A 71 18.23 -25.83 -20.73
CA ALA A 71 17.13 -25.72 -19.80
C ALA A 71 17.58 -24.87 -18.61
N THR A 72 17.28 -23.57 -18.66
CA THR A 72 17.70 -22.65 -17.62
C THR A 72 16.96 -23.07 -16.37
N SER A 73 17.67 -23.23 -15.26
CA SER A 73 17.14 -23.66 -13.96
C SER A 73 15.93 -22.83 -13.47
N PHE A 74 15.63 -21.74 -14.16
CA PHE A 74 14.44 -20.90 -14.09
C PHE A 74 13.11 -21.64 -14.28
N SER A 75 12.99 -22.62 -15.20
CA SER A 75 11.71 -23.33 -15.45
C SER A 75 11.34 -24.36 -14.37
N SER A 76 12.32 -24.79 -13.58
CA SER A 76 12.10 -25.88 -12.61
C SER A 76 11.41 -25.44 -11.31
N CYS A 77 11.26 -24.13 -11.13
CA CYS A 77 10.70 -23.50 -9.94
C CYS A 77 9.33 -22.84 -10.22
N PHE A 78 8.95 -22.72 -11.48
CA PHE A 78 7.71 -22.10 -11.91
C PHE A 78 7.01 -23.01 -12.91
N LYS A 79 5.77 -23.41 -12.65
CA LYS A 79 4.89 -23.93 -13.71
C LYS A 79 4.49 -22.75 -14.59
N ILE A 80 5.13 -22.66 -15.74
CA ILE A 80 4.90 -21.61 -16.72
C ILE A 80 3.91 -22.15 -17.75
N ASN A 81 2.61 -21.82 -17.60
CA ASN A 81 1.55 -22.22 -18.53
C ASN A 81 1.09 -21.00 -19.34
N GLY A 82 1.28 -21.03 -20.67
CA GLY A 82 0.91 -19.97 -21.63
C GLY A 82 -0.45 -19.30 -21.39
N LYS A 83 -0.41 -18.10 -20.83
CA LYS A 83 -1.29 -16.92 -20.95
C LYS A 83 -0.67 -15.82 -20.09
N GLU A 84 -1.04 -14.57 -20.34
CA GLU A 84 -0.61 -13.39 -19.56
C GLU A 84 -0.49 -13.73 -18.07
N GLY A 85 0.62 -13.34 -17.44
CA GLY A 85 0.87 -13.73 -16.05
C GLY A 85 -0.30 -13.31 -15.17
N SER A 86 -0.61 -14.09 -14.14
CA SER A 86 -1.74 -13.81 -13.26
C SER A 86 -1.48 -14.22 -11.82
N ILE A 87 -2.22 -13.61 -10.90
CA ILE A 87 -2.26 -14.08 -9.52
C ILE A 87 -3.10 -15.37 -9.48
N GLN A 88 -2.52 -16.47 -9.02
CA GLN A 88 -3.16 -17.77 -8.96
C GLN A 88 -2.99 -18.45 -7.60
N ILE A 89 -3.75 -19.52 -7.39
CA ILE A 89 -3.64 -20.40 -6.23
C ILE A 89 -2.99 -21.69 -6.70
N ASP A 90 -1.79 -21.96 -6.23
CA ASP A 90 -1.09 -23.21 -6.47
C ASP A 90 -0.85 -23.95 -5.15
N ASN A 91 -0.55 -25.23 -5.26
CA ASN A 91 -0.06 -25.96 -4.11
C ASN A 91 1.38 -25.52 -3.76
N LEU A 92 1.75 -25.68 -2.49
CA LEU A 92 3.02 -25.22 -1.95
C LEU A 92 4.24 -25.78 -2.68
N TYR A 93 4.16 -27.03 -3.15
CA TYR A 93 5.23 -27.69 -3.89
C TYR A 93 5.40 -27.14 -5.31
N ASP A 94 4.30 -26.84 -5.99
CA ASP A 94 4.31 -26.20 -7.31
C ASP A 94 4.80 -24.75 -7.22
N PHE A 95 4.42 -24.03 -6.15
CA PHE A 95 4.91 -22.69 -5.85
C PHE A 95 6.42 -22.64 -5.61
N SER A 96 6.97 -23.60 -4.86
CA SER A 96 8.41 -23.66 -4.60
C SER A 96 9.20 -24.29 -5.73
N GLY A 97 8.58 -25.18 -6.51
CA GLY A 97 9.23 -26.13 -7.40
C GLY A 97 10.49 -26.73 -6.77
N LYS A 98 11.65 -26.54 -7.39
CA LYS A 98 12.96 -27.01 -6.89
C LYS A 98 13.74 -25.97 -6.08
N CYS A 99 13.17 -24.80 -5.80
CA CYS A 99 13.86 -23.73 -5.08
C CYS A 99 13.83 -23.93 -3.56
N LEU A 100 14.82 -23.30 -2.90
CA LEU A 100 14.76 -23.10 -1.46
C LEU A 100 13.70 -22.06 -1.12
N VAL A 101 12.95 -22.31 -0.05
CA VAL A 101 11.85 -21.48 0.45
C VAL A 101 12.09 -21.12 1.91
N ARG A 102 11.53 -19.99 2.35
CA ARG A 102 11.47 -19.59 3.76
C ARG A 102 10.18 -18.84 4.06
N ILE A 103 9.79 -18.82 5.33
CA ILE A 103 8.83 -17.83 5.84
C ILE A 103 9.57 -16.51 6.02
N ASN A 104 9.00 -15.41 5.52
CA ASN A 104 9.54 -14.07 5.68
C ASN A 104 8.43 -13.07 6.05
N ASN A 105 8.16 -12.98 7.35
CA ASN A 105 7.31 -11.97 7.98
C ASN A 105 8.16 -10.86 8.64
N SER A 106 9.31 -10.50 8.05
CA SER A 106 10.26 -9.53 8.62
C SER A 106 9.69 -8.16 9.00
N MET A 107 8.58 -7.76 8.37
CA MET A 107 7.94 -6.47 8.63
C MET A 107 7.04 -6.46 9.86
N ASP A 108 6.72 -7.61 10.47
CA ASP A 108 5.90 -7.70 11.69
C ASP A 108 6.47 -6.88 12.87
N LYS A 109 7.79 -6.66 12.89
CA LYS A 109 8.47 -5.80 13.89
C LYS A 109 8.04 -4.35 13.81
N ASN A 110 7.73 -3.86 12.61
CA ASN A 110 7.45 -2.44 12.34
C ASN A 110 5.99 -2.21 11.93
N HIS A 111 5.29 -3.25 11.46
CA HIS A 111 3.92 -3.16 10.96
C HIS A 111 3.09 -4.27 11.58
N LYS A 112 1.93 -3.90 12.14
CA LYS A 112 0.99 -4.89 12.67
C LYS A 112 0.35 -5.64 11.48
N PRO A 113 0.48 -6.97 11.37
CA PRO A 113 -0.21 -7.72 10.34
C PRO A 113 -1.72 -7.68 10.56
N PHE A 114 -2.49 -7.81 9.48
CA PHE A 114 -3.93 -8.02 9.59
C PHE A 114 -4.25 -9.38 10.26
N PRO A 115 -5.48 -9.57 10.78
CA PRO A 115 -5.93 -10.89 11.18
C PRO A 115 -5.81 -11.89 10.04
N LYS A 116 -5.43 -13.14 10.34
CA LYS A 116 -5.18 -14.20 9.34
C LYS A 116 -6.31 -14.32 8.30
N VAL A 117 -7.56 -14.28 8.74
CA VAL A 117 -8.75 -14.32 7.88
C VAL A 117 -8.75 -13.19 6.85
N VAL A 118 -8.44 -11.97 7.29
CA VAL A 118 -8.37 -10.79 6.42
C VAL A 118 -7.22 -10.91 5.42
N ILE A 119 -6.05 -11.43 5.84
CA ILE A 119 -4.92 -11.65 4.93
C ILE A 119 -5.32 -12.62 3.81
N ILE A 120 -5.94 -13.74 4.16
CA ILE A 120 -6.38 -14.78 3.21
C ILE A 120 -7.43 -14.22 2.25
N GLU A 121 -8.44 -13.50 2.76
CA GLU A 121 -9.46 -12.86 1.93
C GLU A 121 -8.86 -11.86 0.95
N ARG A 122 -7.91 -11.04 1.40
CA ARG A 122 -7.21 -10.07 0.56
C ARG A 122 -6.42 -10.77 -0.54
N ALA A 123 -5.63 -11.78 -0.19
CA ALA A 123 -4.85 -12.55 -1.16
C ALA A 123 -5.76 -13.20 -2.22
N LYS A 124 -6.83 -13.88 -1.80
CA LYS A 124 -7.80 -14.52 -2.71
C LYS A 124 -8.54 -13.53 -3.61
N ARG A 125 -8.82 -12.32 -3.13
CA ARG A 125 -9.54 -11.29 -3.90
C ARG A 125 -8.84 -10.88 -5.19
N ARG A 126 -7.51 -10.97 -5.23
CA ARG A 126 -6.72 -10.57 -6.41
C ARG A 126 -6.43 -11.72 -7.36
N VAL A 127 -6.90 -12.93 -7.07
CA VAL A 127 -6.73 -14.08 -7.97
C VAL A 127 -7.39 -13.77 -9.31
N GLY A 128 -6.64 -13.99 -10.40
CA GLY A 128 -7.01 -13.65 -11.76
C GLY A 128 -6.57 -12.26 -12.25
N GLU A 129 -5.98 -11.41 -11.40
CA GLU A 129 -5.39 -10.14 -11.86
C GLU A 129 -4.17 -10.40 -12.75
N THR A 130 -4.13 -9.79 -13.95
CA THR A 130 -3.10 -10.03 -15.00
C THR A 130 -2.12 -8.86 -15.22
N GLU A 131 -2.42 -7.66 -14.71
CA GLU A 131 -1.60 -6.45 -14.91
C GLU A 131 -0.37 -6.40 -13.98
N TYR A 132 0.47 -7.45 -14.00
CA TYR A 132 1.61 -7.54 -13.08
C TYR A 132 2.91 -7.99 -13.77
N ASP A 133 4.04 -7.42 -13.38
CA ASP A 133 5.36 -7.87 -13.82
C ASP A 133 6.04 -8.74 -12.74
N ILE A 134 6.69 -9.84 -13.11
CA ILE A 134 7.23 -10.86 -12.18
C ILE A 134 8.59 -10.49 -11.63
N LEU A 135 9.24 -9.50 -12.22
CA LEU A 135 10.59 -9.09 -11.85
C LEU A 135 10.58 -8.46 -10.44
N THR A 136 10.58 -9.35 -9.45
CA THR A 136 10.81 -9.27 -7.99
C THR A 136 10.05 -8.24 -7.17
N ASN A 137 9.79 -7.05 -7.70
CA ASN A 137 9.13 -6.00 -6.96
C ASN A 137 7.64 -6.32 -6.79
N ASN A 138 6.95 -6.75 -7.84
CA ASN A 138 5.50 -6.84 -7.72
C ASN A 138 5.06 -8.04 -6.87
N CYS A 139 5.64 -9.25 -7.03
CA CYS A 139 5.24 -10.39 -6.18
C CYS A 139 5.47 -10.11 -4.68
N GLU A 140 6.58 -9.46 -4.32
CA GLU A 140 6.86 -9.01 -2.96
C GLU A 140 5.80 -7.99 -2.49
N HIS A 141 5.47 -7.01 -3.34
CA HIS A 141 4.46 -6.00 -3.02
C HIS A 141 3.08 -6.61 -2.85
N PHE A 142 2.74 -7.65 -3.61
CA PHE A 142 1.49 -8.38 -3.45
C PHE A 142 1.44 -9.04 -2.06
N ALA A 143 2.47 -9.79 -1.69
CA ALA A 143 2.52 -10.49 -0.41
C ALA A 143 2.50 -9.50 0.77
N LYS A 144 3.21 -8.36 0.65
CA LYS A 144 3.19 -7.28 1.65
C LYS A 144 1.83 -6.58 1.70
N TRP A 145 1.20 -6.31 0.56
CA TRP A 145 -0.14 -5.75 0.50
C TRP A 145 -1.17 -6.68 1.15
N ALA A 146 -1.08 -8.00 0.91
CA ALA A 146 -1.99 -8.98 1.49
C ALA A 146 -1.87 -8.98 3.02
N ARG A 147 -0.65 -9.02 3.56
CA ARG A 147 -0.39 -9.11 5.00
C ARG A 147 -0.57 -7.80 5.77
N TYR A 148 -0.11 -6.68 5.23
CA TYR A 148 0.02 -5.40 5.95
C TYR A 148 -0.84 -4.27 5.38
N GLY A 149 -1.43 -4.42 4.20
CA GLY A 149 -2.18 -3.34 3.56
C GLY A 149 -1.31 -2.29 2.89
N LEU A 150 -0.01 -2.52 2.82
CA LEU A 150 0.95 -1.63 2.17
C LEU A 150 0.87 -1.82 0.65
N SER A 151 -0.10 -1.16 0.01
CA SER A 151 -0.10 -0.96 -1.44
C SER A 151 0.82 0.20 -1.79
N ILE A 152 1.93 -0.07 -2.45
CA ILE A 152 2.60 0.96 -3.24
C ILE A 152 2.10 0.81 -4.68
N SER A 153 0.88 1.29 -4.94
CA SER A 153 0.66 1.88 -6.26
C SER A 153 1.20 3.31 -6.16
N LYS A 154 2.15 3.69 -7.01
CA LYS A 154 2.58 5.09 -7.13
C LYS A 154 1.38 6.04 -7.28
N GLN A 155 0.27 5.57 -7.85
CA GLN A 155 -0.96 6.33 -8.04
C GLN A 155 -1.76 6.50 -6.73
N ALA A 156 -1.77 5.51 -5.84
CA ALA A 156 -2.47 5.62 -4.55
C ALA A 156 -1.76 6.61 -3.63
N ILE A 157 -0.42 6.55 -3.53
CA ILE A 157 0.38 7.53 -2.80
C ILE A 157 0.22 8.92 -3.42
N PHE A 158 0.25 9.02 -4.75
CA PHE A 158 0.04 10.28 -5.44
C PHE A 158 -1.36 10.84 -5.19
N ALA A 159 -2.40 10.01 -5.23
CA ALA A 159 -3.78 10.42 -4.95
C ALA A 159 -3.97 10.84 -3.50
N GLU A 160 -3.47 10.08 -2.52
CA GLU A 160 -3.50 10.45 -1.10
C GLU A 160 -2.78 11.78 -0.86
N THR A 161 -1.59 11.94 -1.46
CA THR A 161 -0.81 13.17 -1.37
C THR A 161 -1.55 14.36 -2.00
N MET A 162 -2.15 14.19 -3.18
CA MET A 162 -2.93 15.23 -3.87
C MET A 162 -4.19 15.62 -3.10
N MET A 163 -4.89 14.66 -2.49
CA MET A 163 -6.05 14.93 -1.65
C MET A 163 -5.67 15.75 -0.42
N ILE A 164 -4.54 15.43 0.23
CA ILE A 164 -4.02 16.23 1.35
C ILE A 164 -3.68 17.66 0.90
N PHE A 165 -2.96 17.82 -0.22
CA PHE A 165 -2.64 19.15 -0.75
C PHE A 165 -3.89 19.96 -1.10
N PHE A 166 -4.93 19.32 -1.65
CA PHE A 166 -6.19 19.99 -1.96
C PHE A 166 -6.94 20.44 -0.71
N VAL A 167 -7.05 19.58 0.30
CA VAL A 167 -7.70 19.91 1.58
C VAL A 167 -6.96 21.02 2.32
N VAL A 168 -5.63 20.92 2.44
CA VAL A 168 -4.81 21.95 3.09
C VAL A 168 -4.85 23.26 2.30
N GLY A 169 -4.75 23.20 0.97
CA GLY A 169 -4.79 24.35 0.08
C GLY A 169 -6.12 25.09 0.13
N THR A 170 -7.24 24.37 0.15
CA THR A 170 -8.57 24.98 0.28
C THR A 170 -8.78 25.58 1.67
N PHE A 171 -8.37 24.90 2.74
CA PHE A 171 -8.47 25.41 4.11
C PHE A 171 -7.67 26.71 4.29
N THR A 172 -6.40 26.72 3.87
CA THR A 172 -5.54 27.91 3.94
C THR A 172 -6.12 29.08 3.14
N LYS A 173 -6.66 28.84 1.94
CA LYS A 173 -7.30 29.87 1.11
C LYS A 173 -8.55 30.46 1.77
N ILE A 174 -9.37 29.62 2.41
CA ILE A 174 -10.56 30.07 3.17
C ILE A 174 -10.13 30.93 4.37
N MET A 175 -9.12 30.49 5.14
CA MET A 175 -8.63 31.26 6.28
C MET A 175 -8.06 32.62 5.87
N ILE A 176 -7.29 32.68 4.79
CA ILE A 176 -6.80 33.93 4.20
C ILE A 176 -7.98 34.83 3.82
N MET A 177 -8.98 34.31 3.10
CA MET A 177 -10.16 35.09 2.72
C MET A 177 -10.93 35.65 3.93
N ILE A 178 -11.08 34.86 5.01
CA ILE A 178 -11.72 35.33 6.24
C ILE A 178 -10.91 36.49 6.85
N VAL A 179 -9.59 36.35 6.97
CA VAL A 179 -8.71 37.39 7.51
C VAL A 179 -8.77 38.68 6.68
N PHE A 180 -8.65 38.57 5.35
CA PHE A 180 -8.58 39.75 4.47
C PHE A 180 -9.94 40.41 4.19
N ILE A 181 -11.06 39.70 4.36
CA ILE A 181 -12.41 40.27 4.15
C ILE A 181 -13.05 40.67 5.48
N HIS A 182 -13.08 39.77 6.48
CA HIS A 182 -13.83 40.03 7.71
C HIS A 182 -13.12 41.03 8.62
N ILE A 183 -11.78 41.04 8.67
CA ILE A 183 -11.06 41.98 9.54
C ILE A 183 -11.24 43.43 9.06
N PRO A 184 -11.02 43.78 7.77
CA PRO A 184 -11.22 45.16 7.32
C PRO A 184 -12.67 45.63 7.43
N VAL A 185 -13.64 44.74 7.18
CA VAL A 185 -15.07 45.06 7.33
C VAL A 185 -15.43 45.31 8.79
N ALA A 186 -15.01 44.44 9.71
CA ALA A 186 -15.24 44.63 11.14
C ALA A 186 -14.57 45.92 11.65
N LEU A 187 -13.33 46.19 11.21
CA LEU A 187 -12.62 47.41 11.55
C LEU A 187 -13.36 48.65 11.03
N ALA A 188 -13.80 48.66 9.76
CA ALA A 188 -14.57 49.75 9.18
C ALA A 188 -15.86 50.02 9.96
N ILE A 189 -16.62 48.97 10.29
CA ILE A 189 -17.85 49.06 11.10
C ILE A 189 -17.55 49.69 12.47
N THR A 190 -16.51 49.22 13.17
CA THR A 190 -16.14 49.74 14.50
C THR A 190 -15.72 51.21 14.46
N ILE A 191 -15.01 51.63 13.41
CA ILE A 191 -14.60 53.03 13.21
C ILE A 191 -15.83 53.90 12.97
N THR A 192 -16.74 53.50 12.09
CA THR A 192 -17.97 54.25 11.79
C THR A 192 -18.85 54.41 13.03
N LEU A 193 -19.08 53.34 13.80
CA LEU A 193 -19.84 53.39 15.06
C LEU A 193 -19.20 54.35 16.07
N SER A 194 -17.88 54.30 16.22
CA SER A 194 -17.14 55.19 17.14
C SER A 194 -17.30 56.67 16.76
N ILE A 195 -17.20 57.01 15.46
CA ILE A 195 -17.41 58.36 14.95
C ILE A 195 -18.85 58.83 15.21
N CYS A 196 -19.85 58.00 14.89
CA CYS A 196 -21.26 58.34 15.12
C CYS A 196 -21.57 58.61 16.59
N ILE A 197 -21.09 57.76 17.51
CA ILE A 197 -21.29 57.93 18.95
C ILE A 197 -20.65 59.25 19.42
N THR A 198 -19.42 59.53 18.98
CA THR A 198 -18.70 60.76 19.34
C THR A 198 -19.44 62.01 18.84
N CYS A 199 -19.95 61.98 17.60
CA CYS A 199 -20.76 63.08 17.05
C CYS A 199 -22.08 63.27 17.80
N CYS A 200 -22.78 62.20 18.15
CA CYS A 200 -24.04 62.27 18.92
C CYS A 200 -23.82 62.86 20.31
N ILE A 201 -22.78 62.40 21.02
CA ILE A 201 -22.43 62.94 22.34
C ILE A 201 -22.02 64.41 22.22
N GLY A 202 -21.17 64.75 21.24
CA GLY A 202 -20.75 66.13 21.01
C GLY A 202 -21.91 67.07 20.70
N GLY A 203 -22.84 66.65 19.84
CA GLY A 203 -24.05 67.41 19.51
C GLY A 203 -24.98 67.60 20.70
N TYR A 204 -25.17 66.56 21.51
CA TYR A 204 -25.95 66.63 22.75
C TYR A 204 -25.30 67.55 23.79
N VAL A 205 -23.98 67.47 23.97
CA VAL A 205 -23.26 68.35 24.89
C VAL A 205 -23.36 69.80 24.42
N LEU A 206 -23.19 70.07 23.12
CA LEU A 206 -23.30 71.42 22.58
C LEU A 206 -24.70 72.00 22.78
N SER A 207 -25.76 71.22 22.62
CA SER A 207 -27.14 71.68 22.86
C SER A 207 -27.44 72.01 24.33
N LEU A 208 -26.65 71.50 25.29
CA LEU A 208 -26.75 71.90 26.70
C LEU A 208 -26.14 73.29 26.97
N PHE A 209 -25.23 73.77 26.12
CA PHE A 209 -24.51 75.04 26.32
C PHE A 209 -24.99 76.18 25.41
N VAL A 210 -25.77 75.90 24.37
CA VAL A 210 -26.41 76.94 23.55
C VAL A 210 -27.75 77.31 24.20
N PRO A 211 -27.88 78.51 24.81
CA PRO A 211 -29.14 78.95 25.37
C PRO A 211 -30.17 79.10 24.25
N PHE A 212 -31.38 78.59 24.48
CA PHE A 212 -32.54 78.88 23.61
C PHE A 212 -32.82 80.38 23.70
N VAL A 213 -32.48 81.12 22.64
CA VAL A 213 -32.82 82.54 22.42
C VAL A 213 -34.01 82.60 21.49
#